data_AF-A0A5C8DY36-F1
#
_entry.id   AF-A0A5C8DY36-F1
#
_cell.length_a   1.000
_cell.length_b   1.000
_cell.length_c   1.000
_cell.angle_alpha   90.00
_cell.angle_beta   90.00
_cell.angle_gamma   90.00
#
_symmetry.space_group_name_H-M   'P 1'
#
loop_
_entity.id
_entity.type
_entity.pdbx_description
1 polymer ?
#
loop_
_entity_poly.entity_id
_entity_poly.type
_entity_poly.pdbx_seq_one_letter_code
_entity_poly.pdbx_strand_id
1 'polypeptide(L)'
;MKHTKNILKSLLITVMALSLLAVSCKKDEGGSKPTDPTPKNSATLLTEILRGLGPLGSDTLNPDVDFSKMTEPASGKATIEGANQKYNTVKTALEGVLTVNNFKKEQIGLTANATIPTKPTGAEVLSVKLTFKANTGYTFDTSITKGDAYTYNGSQYPATAELTLEIKPAQNWE
;
A
#
# COMPACT_ATOMS: atom_id res chain seq x y z
N MET A 1 15.89 -31.38 51.69
CA MET A 1 14.87 -30.43 51.20
C MET A 1 14.36 -30.92 49.86
N LYS A 2 13.24 -31.65 49.89
CA LYS A 2 11.96 -31.33 49.22
C LYS A 2 12.06 -31.15 47.69
N HIS A 3 11.61 -32.22 47.04
CA HIS A 3 11.08 -32.32 45.69
C HIS A 3 10.27 -31.09 45.24
N THR A 4 10.57 -30.57 44.05
CA THR A 4 9.63 -29.80 43.23
C THR A 4 9.59 -30.43 41.84
N LYS A 5 8.74 -31.45 41.67
CA LYS A 5 8.29 -31.97 40.38
C LYS A 5 6.76 -31.92 40.36
N ASN A 6 6.22 -31.49 39.22
CA ASN A 6 4.82 -31.52 38.79
C ASN A 6 3.84 -30.55 39.45
N ILE A 7 3.57 -29.38 38.83
CA ILE A 7 2.18 -28.87 38.65
C ILE A 7 2.08 -28.01 37.37
N LEU A 8 2.51 -28.51 36.21
CA LEU A 8 1.99 -27.97 34.94
C LEU A 8 1.68 -29.10 33.95
N LYS A 9 1.03 -30.14 34.49
CA LYS A 9 0.38 -31.23 33.74
C LYS A 9 -1.11 -30.97 33.50
N SER A 10 -1.59 -29.72 33.62
CA SER A 10 -3.01 -29.42 33.42
C SER A 10 -3.21 -28.02 32.85
N LEU A 11 -2.94 -27.89 31.55
CA LEU A 11 -3.83 -27.12 30.67
C LEU A 11 -3.78 -27.73 29.28
N LEU A 12 -4.03 -29.04 29.28
CA LEU A 12 -4.42 -29.83 28.13
C LEU A 12 -5.87 -29.44 27.79
N ILE A 13 -6.12 -29.20 26.51
CA ILE A 13 -7.43 -29.10 25.83
C ILE A 13 -8.13 -27.74 25.90
N THR A 14 -7.99 -26.96 24.83
CA THR A 14 -9.10 -26.49 23.96
C THR A 14 -8.45 -26.04 22.65
N VAL A 15 -8.18 -26.98 21.73
CA VAL A 15 -9.00 -27.18 20.53
C VAL A 15 -9.16 -25.88 19.73
N MET A 16 -8.19 -25.61 18.88
CA MET A 16 -8.48 -25.24 17.51
C MET A 16 -7.52 -26.03 16.62
N ALA A 17 -7.95 -27.25 16.30
CA ALA A 17 -7.43 -27.99 15.15
C ALA A 17 -7.34 -26.99 13.98
N LEU A 18 -6.18 -26.76 13.37
CA LEU A 18 -5.61 -27.69 12.40
C LEU A 18 -6.68 -28.56 11.71
N SER A 19 -7.74 -27.92 11.21
CA SER A 19 -8.60 -28.50 10.18
C SER A 19 -7.87 -28.48 8.84
N LEU A 20 -6.77 -29.21 8.78
CA LEU A 20 -6.29 -29.86 7.57
C LEU A 20 -6.75 -31.32 7.70
N LEU A 21 -7.39 -31.83 6.64
CA LEU A 21 -7.84 -33.21 6.45
C LEU A 21 -9.26 -33.55 6.93
N ALA A 22 -10.26 -32.94 6.28
CA ALA A 22 -11.38 -33.73 5.77
C ALA A 22 -11.18 -33.92 4.26
N VAL A 23 -10.35 -34.90 3.91
CA VAL A 23 -10.47 -35.61 2.63
C VAL A 23 -11.80 -36.36 2.72
N SER A 24 -12.87 -35.74 2.25
CA SER A 24 -14.14 -36.41 2.02
C SER A 24 -14.24 -36.70 0.52
N CYS A 25 -14.14 -37.97 0.17
CA CYS A 25 -14.44 -38.48 -1.16
C CYS A 25 -15.85 -38.04 -1.54
N LYS A 26 -15.97 -37.10 -2.48
CA LYS A 26 -17.17 -37.01 -3.33
C LYS A 26 -16.78 -37.42 -4.75
N LYS A 27 -17.16 -38.67 -5.04
CA LYS A 27 -17.88 -39.07 -6.24
C LYS A 27 -18.31 -37.86 -7.09
N ASP A 28 -17.76 -37.82 -8.30
CA ASP A 28 -18.38 -37.41 -9.56
C ASP A 28 -19.73 -36.70 -9.45
N GLU A 29 -19.73 -35.40 -9.76
CA GLU A 29 -20.75 -34.70 -10.55
C GLU A 29 -20.15 -33.34 -10.92
N GLY A 30 -20.13 -33.01 -12.22
CA GLY A 30 -19.42 -31.88 -12.80
C GLY A 30 -19.86 -30.49 -12.28
N GLY A 31 -19.35 -30.10 -11.12
CA GLY A 31 -19.45 -28.76 -10.56
C GLY A 31 -18.07 -28.10 -10.56
N SER A 32 -17.99 -26.90 -11.14
CA SER A 32 -16.78 -26.08 -11.20
C SER A 32 -16.07 -26.05 -9.84
N LYS A 33 -14.77 -26.38 -9.87
CA LYS A 33 -13.85 -26.29 -8.74
C LYS A 33 -14.12 -25.01 -7.92
N PRO A 34 -14.18 -25.08 -6.57
CA PRO A 34 -14.21 -23.88 -5.75
C PRO A 34 -13.01 -23.01 -6.15
N THR A 35 -13.27 -21.84 -6.72
CA THR A 35 -12.22 -20.87 -6.98
C THR A 35 -11.73 -20.36 -5.63
N ASP A 36 -10.44 -20.53 -5.35
CA ASP A 36 -9.83 -19.90 -4.17
C ASP A 36 -10.23 -18.42 -4.13
N PRO A 37 -10.55 -17.87 -2.93
CA PRO A 37 -10.96 -16.49 -2.83
C PRO A 37 -9.84 -15.59 -3.37
N THR A 38 -10.16 -14.74 -4.35
CA THR A 38 -9.21 -13.77 -4.90
C THR A 38 -8.67 -12.91 -3.75
N PRO A 39 -7.34 -12.83 -3.53
CA PRO A 39 -6.78 -11.97 -2.50
C PRO A 39 -7.23 -10.52 -2.70
N LYS A 40 -7.63 -9.87 -1.61
CA LYS A 40 -8.18 -8.51 -1.65
C LYS A 40 -7.21 -7.50 -1.05
N ASN A 41 -6.90 -6.48 -1.83
CA ASN A 41 -6.04 -5.37 -1.51
C ASN A 41 -6.80 -4.31 -0.71
N SER A 42 -6.32 -4.01 0.49
CA SER A 42 -6.92 -3.00 1.38
C SER A 42 -6.26 -1.63 1.23
N ALA A 43 -6.94 -0.60 1.73
CA ALA A 43 -6.40 0.76 1.84
C ALA A 43 -5.16 0.79 2.74
N THR A 44 -5.14 -0.01 3.81
CA THR A 44 -3.98 -0.19 4.70
C THR A 44 -2.79 -0.77 3.93
N LEU A 45 -2.99 -1.84 3.16
CA LEU A 45 -1.91 -2.44 2.36
C LEU A 45 -1.33 -1.44 1.36
N LEU A 46 -2.18 -0.68 0.66
CA LEU A 46 -1.73 0.35 -0.28
C LEU A 46 -0.93 1.46 0.44
N THR A 47 -1.38 1.88 1.61
CA THR A 47 -0.69 2.87 2.44
C THR A 47 0.66 2.35 2.90
N GLU A 48 0.74 1.08 3.32
CA GLU A 48 1.98 0.41 3.74
C GLU A 48 2.98 0.25 2.59
N ILE A 49 2.52 -0.11 1.39
CA ILE A 49 3.37 -0.17 0.20
C ILE A 49 4.01 1.20 -0.07
N LEU A 50 3.23 2.28 0.00
CA LEU A 50 3.74 3.64 -0.20
C LEU A 50 4.72 4.04 0.91
N ARG A 51 4.37 3.85 2.19
CA ARG A 51 5.26 4.16 3.31
C ARG A 51 6.54 3.32 3.29
N GLY A 52 6.45 2.09 2.80
CA GLY A 52 7.58 1.17 2.63
C GLY A 52 8.63 1.63 1.62
N LEU A 53 8.31 2.63 0.78
CA LEU A 53 9.32 3.31 -0.05
C LEU A 53 10.35 4.06 0.81
N GLY A 54 9.96 4.51 2.01
CA GLY A 54 10.84 5.14 2.98
C GLY A 54 11.48 6.46 2.52
N PRO A 55 12.65 6.82 3.08
CA PRO A 55 13.40 7.99 2.68
C PRO A 55 14.01 7.81 1.28
N LEU A 56 13.79 8.78 0.42
CA LEU A 56 14.31 8.83 -0.95
C LEU A 56 15.33 9.96 -1.09
N GLY A 57 16.30 9.76 -1.99
CA GLY A 57 17.40 10.69 -2.23
C GLY A 57 18.75 10.04 -1.97
N SER A 58 19.84 10.75 -2.22
CA SER A 58 21.20 10.24 -2.02
C SER A 58 21.71 10.37 -0.59
N ASP A 59 21.11 11.25 0.22
CA ASP A 59 21.45 11.47 1.63
C ASP A 59 20.36 10.87 2.52
N THR A 60 20.71 9.85 3.30
CA THR A 60 19.75 9.17 4.20
C THR A 60 19.45 9.97 5.46
N LEU A 61 20.31 10.93 5.85
CA LEU A 61 20.06 11.82 6.99
C LEU A 61 19.17 12.99 6.60
N ASN A 62 19.30 13.45 5.35
CA ASN A 62 18.49 14.53 4.77
C ASN A 62 17.87 14.08 3.44
N PRO A 63 16.88 13.17 3.48
CA PRO A 63 16.24 12.69 2.26
C PRO A 63 15.58 13.82 1.48
N ASP A 64 15.52 13.67 0.17
CA ASP A 64 14.79 14.57 -0.72
C ASP A 64 13.28 14.54 -0.41
N VAL A 65 12.75 13.35 -0.14
CA VAL A 65 11.37 13.14 0.29
C VAL A 65 11.30 11.84 1.10
N ASP A 66 10.49 11.79 2.15
CA ASP A 66 10.40 10.62 3.02
C ASP A 66 8.96 10.10 3.10
N PHE A 67 8.70 9.00 2.40
CA PHE A 67 7.39 8.38 2.36
C PHE A 67 6.99 7.74 3.69
N SER A 68 7.94 7.44 4.59
CA SER A 68 7.60 6.94 5.93
C SER A 68 6.83 7.97 6.76
N LYS A 69 6.95 9.26 6.40
CA LYS A 69 6.24 10.39 7.02
C LYS A 69 4.88 10.68 6.38
N MET A 70 4.46 9.88 5.39
CA MET A 70 3.16 10.07 4.73
C MET A 70 2.01 9.91 5.74
N THR A 71 1.11 10.90 5.80
CA THR A 71 -0.10 10.82 6.62
C THR A 71 -1.00 9.68 6.18
N GLU A 72 -1.93 9.26 7.04
CA GLU A 72 -3.01 8.37 6.60
C GLU A 72 -3.80 9.04 5.46
N PRO A 73 -4.09 8.32 4.37
CA PRO A 73 -4.93 8.84 3.31
C PRO A 73 -6.35 9.14 3.80
N ALA A 74 -6.87 10.29 3.39
CA ALA A 74 -8.25 10.69 3.64
C ALA A 74 -8.80 11.42 2.42
N SER A 75 -9.98 11.02 1.94
CA SER A 75 -10.65 11.62 0.78
C SER A 75 -9.74 11.72 -0.47
N GLY A 76 -8.95 10.69 -0.72
CA GLY A 76 -8.07 10.63 -1.89
C GLY A 76 -6.81 11.49 -1.77
N LYS A 77 -6.43 11.93 -0.57
CA LYS A 77 -5.24 12.75 -0.33
C LYS A 77 -4.39 12.20 0.81
N ALA A 78 -3.08 12.39 0.72
CA ALA A 78 -2.15 12.19 1.81
C ALA A 78 -1.02 13.23 1.72
N THR A 79 -0.48 13.66 2.86
CA THR A 79 0.58 14.68 2.91
C THR A 79 1.92 14.05 3.27
N ILE A 80 3.01 14.54 2.67
CA ILE A 80 4.38 14.31 3.12
C ILE A 80 4.99 15.67 3.43
N GLU A 81 5.43 15.88 4.67
CA GLU A 81 6.01 17.15 5.12
C GLU A 81 7.54 17.10 5.18
N GLY A 82 8.16 18.26 5.01
CA GLY A 82 9.61 18.42 5.18
C GLY A 82 10.41 17.86 4.02
N ALA A 83 9.87 17.87 2.80
CA ALA A 83 10.65 17.55 1.61
C ALA A 83 11.76 18.59 1.39
N ASN A 84 12.82 18.20 0.69
CA ASN A 84 13.91 19.09 0.33
C ASN A 84 13.39 20.24 -0.54
N GLN A 85 13.86 21.46 -0.28
CA GLN A 85 13.45 22.64 -1.05
C GLN A 85 13.89 22.60 -2.51
N LYS A 86 14.92 21.82 -2.87
CA LYS A 86 15.40 21.69 -4.24
C LYS A 86 14.42 20.87 -5.07
N TYR A 87 13.55 21.54 -5.82
CA TYR A 87 12.48 20.88 -6.56
C TYR A 87 13.01 19.80 -7.51
N ASN A 88 14.13 20.04 -8.18
CA ASN A 88 14.69 19.08 -9.14
C ASN A 88 15.18 17.78 -8.49
N THR A 89 15.64 17.80 -7.24
CA THR A 89 16.07 16.57 -6.54
C THR A 89 14.85 15.78 -6.09
N VAL A 90 13.86 16.46 -5.51
CA VAL A 90 12.54 15.87 -5.18
C VAL A 90 11.88 15.25 -6.42
N LYS A 91 11.83 15.99 -7.53
CA LYS A 91 11.30 15.51 -8.81
C LYS A 91 12.03 14.24 -9.26
N THR A 92 13.35 14.26 -9.27
CA THR A 92 14.17 13.12 -9.70
C THR A 92 13.94 11.90 -8.81
N ALA A 93 13.87 12.08 -7.50
CA ALA A 93 13.60 11.01 -6.54
C ALA A 93 12.22 10.37 -6.78
N LEU A 94 11.18 11.20 -6.95
CA LEU A 94 9.82 10.74 -7.23
C LEU A 94 9.72 10.01 -8.58
N GLU A 95 10.30 10.57 -9.65
CA GLU A 95 10.31 9.94 -10.98
C GLU A 95 11.07 8.61 -11.00
N GLY A 96 12.11 8.48 -10.17
CA GLY A 96 12.87 7.24 -10.03
C GLY A 96 12.10 6.10 -9.38
N VAL A 97 11.20 6.41 -8.43
CA VAL A 97 10.49 5.37 -7.67
C VAL A 97 9.04 5.15 -8.12
N LEU A 98 8.31 6.20 -8.50
CA LEU A 98 6.88 6.14 -8.82
C LEU A 98 6.65 5.73 -10.29
N THR A 99 7.16 4.54 -10.64
CA THR A 99 7.09 3.99 -11.99
C THR A 99 6.26 2.72 -12.03
N VAL A 100 5.61 2.43 -13.15
CA VAL A 100 4.88 1.16 -13.35
C VAL A 100 5.80 -0.04 -13.09
N ASN A 101 7.08 0.06 -13.46
CA ASN A 101 8.04 -1.03 -13.30
C ASN A 101 8.31 -1.40 -11.84
N ASN A 102 8.31 -0.43 -10.94
CA ASN A 102 8.56 -0.68 -9.51
C ASN A 102 7.34 -1.30 -8.82
N PHE A 103 6.13 -1.10 -9.36
CA PHE A 103 4.88 -1.62 -8.80
C PHE A 103 4.33 -2.85 -9.54
N LYS A 104 5.00 -3.34 -10.60
CA LYS A 104 4.46 -4.43 -11.45
C LYS A 104 4.44 -5.82 -10.80
N LYS A 105 5.27 -6.05 -9.78
CA LYS A 105 5.36 -7.33 -9.06
C LYS A 105 4.53 -7.36 -7.78
N GLU A 106 4.01 -6.20 -7.36
CA GLU A 106 3.19 -6.05 -6.17
C GLU A 106 1.75 -6.50 -6.43
N GLN A 107 0.95 -6.60 -5.38
CA GLN A 107 -0.49 -6.87 -5.50
C GLN A 107 -1.25 -5.67 -6.11
N ILE A 108 -0.70 -4.47 -5.95
CA ILE A 108 -1.24 -3.21 -6.45
C ILE A 108 -0.22 -2.55 -7.38
N GLY A 109 -0.66 -2.23 -8.60
CA GLY A 109 0.16 -1.58 -9.62
C GLY A 109 -0.22 -0.12 -9.82
N LEU A 110 0.70 0.66 -10.40
CA LEU A 110 0.37 1.95 -11.02
C LEU A 110 -0.18 1.73 -12.43
N THR A 111 -1.11 2.58 -12.86
CA THR A 111 -1.62 2.57 -14.24
C THR A 111 -0.67 3.27 -15.21
N ALA A 112 0.10 4.26 -14.73
CA ALA A 112 1.12 4.99 -15.47
C ALA A 112 2.24 5.45 -14.51
N ASN A 113 3.39 5.82 -15.07
CA ASN A 113 4.42 6.50 -14.27
C ASN A 113 3.85 7.82 -13.74
N ALA A 114 4.25 8.21 -12.53
CA ALA A 114 3.83 9.49 -11.98
C ALA A 114 4.30 10.64 -12.87
N THR A 115 3.39 11.59 -13.12
CA THR A 115 3.74 12.86 -13.76
C THR A 115 3.95 13.88 -12.65
N ILE A 116 5.17 14.40 -12.52
CA ILE A 116 5.48 15.42 -11.52
C ILE A 116 5.14 16.80 -12.13
N PRO A 117 4.21 17.57 -11.54
CA PRO A 117 3.87 18.91 -12.03
C PRO A 117 5.07 19.84 -11.98
N THR A 118 4.97 20.97 -12.68
CA THR A 118 5.97 22.05 -12.62
C THR A 118 6.18 22.56 -11.18
N LYS A 119 7.37 23.11 -10.94
CA LYS A 119 7.77 23.66 -9.64
C LYS A 119 6.70 24.64 -9.09
N PRO A 120 6.17 24.42 -7.86
CA PRO A 120 5.28 25.36 -7.20
C PRO A 120 5.98 26.66 -6.79
N THR A 121 5.22 27.70 -6.44
CA THR A 121 5.80 28.97 -5.99
C THR A 121 5.98 28.98 -4.47
N GLY A 122 7.07 29.57 -3.97
CA GLY A 122 7.29 29.69 -2.52
C GLY A 122 7.22 28.34 -1.81
N ALA A 123 6.45 28.24 -0.74
CA ALA A 123 6.23 26.98 0.00
C ALA A 123 4.91 26.27 -0.36
N GLU A 124 4.35 26.53 -1.54
CA GLU A 124 3.13 25.87 -2.01
C GLU A 124 3.31 24.35 -2.16
N VAL A 125 2.22 23.60 -2.02
CA VAL A 125 2.22 22.14 -2.12
C VAL A 125 2.53 21.67 -3.56
N LEU A 126 3.46 20.72 -3.70
CA LEU A 126 3.59 19.93 -4.91
C LEU A 126 2.58 18.78 -4.89
N SER A 127 1.58 18.82 -5.77
CA SER A 127 0.49 17.84 -5.81
C SER A 127 0.74 16.75 -6.87
N VAL A 128 1.11 15.55 -6.45
CA VAL A 128 1.40 14.42 -7.36
C VAL A 128 0.23 13.45 -7.37
N LYS A 129 -0.44 13.31 -8.51
CA LYS A 129 -1.55 12.35 -8.68
C LYS A 129 -1.03 10.97 -9.04
N LEU A 130 -1.48 9.97 -8.29
CA LEU A 130 -1.26 8.55 -8.54
C LEU A 130 -2.58 7.85 -8.80
N THR A 131 -2.57 6.96 -9.79
CA THR A 131 -3.72 6.11 -10.12
C THR A 131 -3.26 4.66 -10.05
N PHE A 132 -3.86 3.93 -9.12
CA PHE A 132 -3.56 2.54 -8.84
C PHE A 132 -4.59 1.61 -9.46
N LYS A 133 -4.17 0.38 -9.72
CA LYS A 133 -5.02 -0.75 -10.11
C LYS A 133 -4.60 -1.99 -9.31
N ALA A 134 -5.52 -2.92 -9.09
CA ALA A 134 -5.13 -4.26 -8.66
C ALA A 134 -4.40 -4.97 -9.82
N ASN A 135 -3.27 -5.60 -9.56
CA ASN A 135 -2.59 -6.41 -10.56
C ASN A 135 -3.33 -7.74 -10.80
N THR A 136 -2.99 -8.46 -11.87
CA THR A 136 -3.65 -9.72 -12.25
C THR A 136 -3.73 -10.70 -11.09
N GLY A 137 -4.91 -11.22 -10.80
CA GLY A 137 -5.16 -12.15 -9.70
C GLY A 137 -5.50 -11.48 -8.36
N TYR A 138 -5.61 -10.14 -8.32
CA TYR A 138 -6.00 -9.38 -7.13
C TYR A 138 -7.21 -8.49 -7.41
N THR A 139 -7.91 -8.08 -6.35
CA THR A 139 -9.01 -7.10 -6.39
C THR A 139 -8.88 -6.10 -5.25
N PHE A 140 -9.56 -4.96 -5.32
CA PHE A 140 -9.68 -4.04 -4.18
C PHE A 140 -10.79 -4.48 -3.22
N ASP A 141 -10.57 -4.33 -1.92
CA ASP A 141 -11.60 -4.57 -0.90
C ASP A 141 -12.47 -3.33 -0.63
N THR A 142 -13.41 -3.48 0.30
CA THR A 142 -14.36 -2.42 0.67
C THR A 142 -13.73 -1.18 1.32
N SER A 143 -12.53 -1.29 1.90
CA SER A 143 -11.83 -0.13 2.46
C SER A 143 -11.33 0.82 1.38
N ILE A 144 -11.10 0.31 0.16
CA ILE A 144 -10.82 1.13 -1.03
C ILE A 144 -12.14 1.50 -1.73
N THR A 145 -13.02 0.53 -2.00
CA THR A 145 -14.17 0.78 -2.87
C THR A 145 -15.25 1.69 -2.28
N LYS A 146 -15.26 1.90 -0.96
CA LYS A 146 -16.13 2.89 -0.31
C LYS A 146 -15.71 4.34 -0.55
N GLY A 147 -14.45 4.58 -0.94
CA GLY A 147 -13.99 5.93 -1.28
C GLY A 147 -13.47 6.78 -0.11
N ASP A 148 -13.38 6.22 1.11
CA ASP A 148 -13.06 7.01 2.31
C ASP A 148 -11.58 7.47 2.35
N ALA A 149 -10.65 6.56 2.04
CA ALA A 149 -9.20 6.82 2.06
C ALA A 149 -8.68 7.22 0.66
N TYR A 150 -9.12 6.51 -0.37
CA TYR A 150 -8.72 6.68 -1.76
C TYR A 150 -9.95 6.97 -2.62
N THR A 151 -9.80 7.74 -3.70
CA THR A 151 -10.90 7.98 -4.62
C THR A 151 -11.05 6.78 -5.55
N TYR A 152 -12.09 5.97 -5.35
CA TYR A 152 -12.33 4.76 -6.14
C TYR A 152 -13.17 5.03 -7.40
N ASN A 153 -12.76 4.46 -8.53
CA ASN A 153 -13.54 4.45 -9.77
C ASN A 153 -13.75 3.00 -10.25
N GLY A 154 -14.93 2.46 -9.96
CA GLY A 154 -15.36 1.14 -10.43
C GLY A 154 -16.01 1.12 -11.81
N SER A 155 -16.20 2.27 -12.45
CA SER A 155 -16.84 2.37 -13.77
C SER A 155 -15.87 2.13 -14.93
N GLN A 156 -14.57 2.06 -14.66
CA GLN A 156 -13.51 1.81 -15.62
C GLN A 156 -12.98 0.37 -15.49
N TYR A 157 -12.40 -0.15 -16.57
CA TYR A 157 -11.68 -1.43 -16.56
C TYR A 157 -10.22 -1.24 -16.96
N PRO A 158 -9.25 -1.59 -16.09
CA PRO A 158 -9.44 -2.05 -14.71
C PRO A 158 -10.01 -0.94 -13.82
N ALA A 159 -10.70 -1.31 -12.73
CA ALA A 159 -11.12 -0.36 -11.71
C ALA A 159 -9.88 0.28 -11.06
N THR A 160 -10.00 1.55 -10.65
CA THR A 160 -8.87 2.32 -10.16
C THR A 160 -9.11 2.90 -8.77
N ALA A 161 -8.02 3.12 -8.05
CA ALA A 161 -8.00 3.89 -6.81
C ALA A 161 -7.02 5.05 -7.00
N GLU A 162 -7.44 6.29 -6.72
CA GLU A 162 -6.61 7.47 -6.90
C GLU A 162 -6.18 8.07 -5.56
N LEU A 163 -4.94 8.56 -5.53
CA LEU A 163 -4.36 9.32 -4.42
C LEU A 163 -3.65 10.55 -4.97
N THR A 164 -3.86 11.70 -4.35
CA THR A 164 -3.00 12.88 -4.53
C THR A 164 -2.05 12.97 -3.34
N LEU A 165 -0.76 12.82 -3.61
CA LEU A 165 0.29 13.08 -2.65
C LEU A 165 0.57 14.59 -2.62
N GLU A 166 0.35 15.19 -1.46
CA GLU A 166 0.60 16.60 -1.19
C GLU A 166 1.98 16.73 -0.53
N ILE A 167 2.99 17.06 -1.32
CA ILE A 167 4.37 17.17 -0.85
C ILE A 167 4.63 18.62 -0.44
N LYS A 168 4.88 18.84 0.85
CA LYS A 168 5.23 20.16 1.41
C LYS A 168 6.74 20.27 1.59
N PRO A 169 7.39 21.29 1.03
CA PRO A 169 8.81 21.48 1.24
C PRO A 169 9.07 22.00 2.67
N ALA A 170 10.27 21.77 3.18
CA ALA A 170 10.70 22.30 4.47
C ALA A 170 10.84 23.84 4.45
N GLN A 171 11.12 24.41 3.27
CA GLN A 171 11.27 25.84 2.99
C GLN A 171 10.74 26.17 1.59
N ASN A 172 10.84 27.42 1.14
CA ASN A 172 10.43 27.79 -0.22
C ASN A 172 11.20 26.99 -1.29
N TRP A 173 10.51 26.51 -2.32
CA TRP A 173 11.08 25.75 -3.43
C TRP A 173 12.17 26.51 -4.18
N GLU A 174 13.36 25.90 -4.27
CA GLU A 174 14.51 26.29 -5.08
C GLU A 174 14.50 25.60 -6.44
#